data_AF-A0A2M9Q8P8-F1
#
_entry.id   AF-A0A2M9Q8P8-F1
#
_cell.length_a   1.000
_cell.length_b   1.000
_cell.length_c   1.000
_cell.angle_alpha   90.00
_cell.angle_beta   90.00
_cell.angle_gamma   90.00
#
_symmetry.space_group_name_H-M   'P 1'
#
loop_
_entity.id
_entity.type
_entity.pdbx_description
1 polymer ?
#
loop_
_entity_poly.entity_id
_entity_poly.type
_entity_poly.pdbx_seq_one_letter_code
_entity_poly.pdbx_strand_id
1 'polypeptide(L)'
;KMVEELLEELKHMRQADDSQLPWLNKLLWLRFEEEKYQLAQELHDTNLQEQLHIAREVDVLVHTRDTANIQPKLTKIHQQMVTSLHDLRAYCENLKPPLLDTLGLNAALEKFIRKVIERSNFVLIYTIDRLYLEDERMNLMIYRLFQELLNNALKHSYATTVEIHLREMDDGFEIIYKDNGVGCNIGDIIVSESMGIQGMQERVKAFNGEFHINSQINEGMFIRITVKEGSDTLDYDAHSG
;
A
#
# COMPACT_ATOMS: atom_id res chain seq x y z
N LYS A 1 2.09 -16.01 -25.38
CA LYS A 1 1.65 -15.22 -26.57
C LYS A 1 1.79 -13.72 -26.37
N MET A 2 0.86 -13.00 -25.71
CA MET A 2 0.98 -11.53 -25.58
C MET A 2 2.25 -11.07 -24.85
N VAL A 3 2.65 -11.80 -23.79
CA VAL A 3 3.88 -11.53 -23.03
C VAL A 3 5.16 -11.83 -23.82
N GLU A 4 5.13 -12.81 -24.74
CA GLU A 4 6.29 -13.17 -25.57
C GLU A 4 6.48 -12.18 -26.73
N GLU A 5 5.39 -11.75 -27.37
CA GLU A 5 5.41 -10.68 -28.38
C GLU A 5 5.91 -9.36 -27.77
N LEU A 6 5.50 -9.06 -26.53
CA LEU A 6 5.99 -7.91 -25.77
C LEU A 6 7.50 -8.01 -25.47
N LEU A 7 8.02 -9.19 -25.12
CA LEU A 7 9.45 -9.39 -24.87
C LEU A 7 10.30 -9.24 -26.14
N GLU A 8 9.77 -9.57 -27.31
CA GLU A 8 10.42 -9.32 -28.60
C GLU A 8 10.41 -7.82 -28.97
N GLU A 9 9.28 -7.12 -28.79
CA GLU A 9 9.21 -5.67 -28.95
C GLU A 9 10.16 -4.93 -27.98
N LEU A 10 10.28 -5.41 -26.73
CA LEU A 10 11.18 -4.86 -25.71
C LEU A 10 12.67 -5.04 -26.05
N LYS A 11 13.03 -6.11 -26.77
CA LYS A 11 14.41 -6.29 -27.27
C LYS A 11 14.76 -5.30 -28.37
N HIS A 12 13.80 -4.97 -29.23
CA HIS A 12 13.98 -4.01 -30.32
C HIS A 12 14.05 -2.56 -29.82
N MET A 13 13.26 -2.18 -28.81
CA MET A 13 13.23 -0.80 -28.30
C MET A 13 14.43 -0.41 -27.42
N ARG A 14 15.11 -1.39 -26.81
CA ARG A 14 16.32 -1.16 -25.99
C ARG A 14 17.54 -0.67 -26.78
N GLN A 15 17.48 -0.75 -28.11
CA GLN A 15 18.55 -0.31 -29.02
C GLN A 15 18.38 1.16 -29.48
N ALA A 16 17.27 1.82 -29.11
CA ALA A 16 17.03 3.24 -29.43
C ALA A 16 17.26 4.11 -28.19
N ASP A 17 18.01 5.19 -28.38
CA ASP A 17 18.75 5.94 -27.35
C ASP A 17 17.94 7.02 -26.60
N ASP A 18 18.40 7.26 -25.37
CA ASP A 18 18.28 8.35 -24.36
C ASP A 18 17.19 9.47 -24.35
N SER A 19 16.02 9.32 -24.96
CA SER A 19 14.92 10.30 -24.77
C SER A 19 13.68 9.68 -24.12
N GLN A 20 13.40 10.11 -22.88
CA GLN A 20 12.21 9.80 -22.04
C GLN A 20 11.56 8.45 -22.33
N LEU A 21 12.12 7.37 -21.77
CA LEU A 21 11.72 5.96 -21.89
C LEU A 21 10.19 5.75 -22.00
N PRO A 22 9.58 5.79 -23.21
CA PRO A 22 8.13 5.67 -23.36
C PRO A 22 7.69 4.25 -23.01
N TRP A 23 8.62 3.29 -23.13
CA TRP A 23 8.44 1.91 -22.70
C TRP A 23 8.30 1.77 -21.18
N LEU A 24 8.95 2.62 -20.38
CA LEU A 24 8.82 2.59 -18.92
C LEU A 24 7.43 3.10 -18.53
N ASN A 25 6.98 4.20 -19.13
CA ASN A 25 5.62 4.69 -18.94
C ASN A 25 4.57 3.67 -19.40
N LYS A 26 4.80 2.97 -20.52
CA LYS A 26 3.93 1.90 -21.00
C LYS A 26 3.94 0.69 -20.06
N LEU A 27 5.09 0.29 -19.53
CA LEU A 27 5.21 -0.79 -18.56
C LEU A 27 4.50 -0.45 -17.24
N LEU A 28 4.70 0.76 -16.73
CA LEU A 28 4.04 1.27 -15.53
C LEU A 28 2.52 1.36 -15.72
N TRP A 29 2.07 1.83 -16.88
CA TRP A 29 0.66 1.87 -17.24
C TRP A 29 0.05 0.47 -17.31
N LEU A 30 0.73 -0.49 -17.94
CA LEU A 30 0.30 -1.89 -18.01
C LEU A 30 0.25 -2.54 -16.63
N ARG A 31 1.25 -2.29 -15.77
CA ARG A 31 1.24 -2.75 -14.38
C ARG A 31 0.09 -2.15 -13.59
N PHE A 32 -0.20 -0.87 -13.79
CA PHE A 32 -1.32 -0.20 -13.15
C PHE A 32 -2.68 -0.73 -13.64
N GLU A 33 -2.81 -1.04 -14.94
CA GLU A 33 -4.00 -1.71 -15.47
C GLU A 33 -4.15 -3.14 -14.94
N GLU A 34 -3.05 -3.88 -14.82
CA GLU A 34 -3.03 -5.24 -14.25
C GLU A 34 -3.47 -5.22 -12.78
N GLU A 35 -2.94 -4.29 -11.97
CA GLU A 35 -3.40 -4.09 -10.59
C GLU A 35 -4.88 -3.69 -10.54
N LYS A 36 -5.32 -2.74 -11.37
CA LYS A 36 -6.75 -2.37 -11.45
C LYS A 36 -7.64 -3.54 -11.85
N TYR A 37 -7.18 -4.38 -12.77
CA TYR A 37 -7.91 -5.53 -13.27
C TYR A 37 -8.00 -6.63 -12.21
N GLN A 38 -6.89 -6.96 -11.55
CA GLN A 38 -6.86 -7.90 -10.43
C GLN A 38 -7.77 -7.44 -9.29
N LEU A 39 -7.71 -6.15 -8.98
CA LEU A 39 -8.54 -5.53 -7.96
C LEU A 39 -10.03 -5.52 -8.32
N ALA A 40 -10.36 -5.24 -9.59
CA ALA A 40 -11.73 -5.37 -10.08
C ALA A 40 -12.20 -6.82 -10.03
N GLN A 41 -11.35 -7.80 -10.34
CA GLN A 41 -11.64 -9.22 -10.21
C GLN A 41 -11.84 -9.65 -8.76
N GLU A 42 -11.01 -9.21 -7.81
CA GLU A 42 -11.12 -9.61 -6.41
C GLU A 42 -12.35 -8.99 -5.74
N LEU A 43 -12.65 -7.72 -6.04
CA LEU A 43 -13.90 -7.08 -5.64
C LEU A 43 -15.10 -7.80 -6.26
N HIS A 44 -15.01 -8.16 -7.54
CA HIS A 44 -16.08 -8.85 -8.23
C HIS A 44 -16.30 -10.27 -7.67
N ASP A 45 -15.26 -11.08 -7.56
CA ASP A 45 -15.41 -12.50 -7.25
C ASP A 45 -15.69 -12.74 -5.77
N THR A 46 -15.16 -11.92 -4.87
CA THR A 46 -15.37 -12.11 -3.42
C THR A 46 -16.61 -11.36 -2.93
N ASN A 47 -16.76 -10.08 -3.30
CA ASN A 47 -17.85 -9.27 -2.75
C ASN A 47 -19.19 -9.48 -3.46
N LEU A 48 -19.23 -9.57 -4.80
CA LEU A 48 -20.51 -9.86 -5.49
C LEU A 48 -21.01 -11.26 -5.14
N GLN A 49 -20.15 -12.26 -4.98
CA GLN A 49 -20.61 -13.61 -4.58
C GLN A 49 -21.22 -13.59 -3.17
N GLU A 50 -20.63 -12.85 -2.24
CA GLU A 50 -21.11 -12.75 -0.87
C GLU A 50 -22.41 -11.95 -0.77
N GLN A 51 -22.53 -10.84 -1.52
CA GLN A 51 -23.77 -10.08 -1.69
C GLN A 51 -24.88 -10.93 -2.33
N LEU A 52 -24.55 -11.73 -3.35
CA LEU A 52 -25.49 -12.62 -4.01
C LEU A 52 -25.95 -13.75 -3.09
N HIS A 53 -25.06 -14.25 -2.22
CA HIS A 53 -25.40 -15.24 -1.19
C HIS A 53 -26.36 -14.65 -0.15
N ILE A 54 -26.07 -13.44 0.35
CA ILE A 54 -26.95 -12.70 1.26
C ILE A 54 -28.32 -12.46 0.63
N ALA A 55 -28.37 -12.01 -0.63
CA ALA A 55 -29.62 -11.78 -1.35
C ALA A 55 -30.48 -13.05 -1.46
N ARG A 56 -29.85 -14.20 -1.73
CA ARG A 56 -30.54 -15.50 -1.78
C ARG A 56 -31.06 -15.95 -0.41
N GLU A 57 -30.28 -15.78 0.66
CA GLU A 57 -30.74 -16.11 2.02
C GLU A 57 -31.92 -15.23 2.45
N VAL A 58 -31.93 -13.94 2.06
CA VAL A 58 -33.06 -13.04 2.26
C VAL A 58 -34.28 -13.49 1.45
N ASP A 59 -34.13 -13.85 0.18
CA ASP A 59 -35.23 -14.30 -0.68
C ASP A 59 -35.92 -15.56 -0.12
N VAL A 60 -35.14 -16.50 0.42
CA VAL A 60 -35.66 -17.71 1.08
C VAL A 60 -36.47 -17.37 2.34
N LEU A 61 -36.08 -16.32 3.07
CA LEU A 61 -36.81 -15.85 4.25
C LEU A 61 -38.09 -15.11 3.88
N VAL A 62 -38.08 -14.30 2.82
CA VAL A 62 -39.27 -13.56 2.33
C VAL A 62 -40.39 -14.51 1.90
N HIS A 63 -40.04 -15.66 1.32
CA HIS A 63 -41.01 -16.63 0.81
C HIS A 63 -41.33 -17.77 1.79
N THR A 64 -40.69 -17.77 2.96
CA THR A 64 -40.88 -18.79 4.00
C THR A 64 -42.18 -18.55 4.76
N ARG A 65 -42.98 -19.61 4.96
CA ARG A 65 -44.22 -19.57 5.76
C ARG A 65 -44.01 -19.92 7.24
N ASP A 66 -42.80 -20.37 7.59
CA ASP A 66 -42.42 -20.73 8.95
C ASP A 66 -41.81 -19.52 9.68
N THR A 67 -42.57 -18.97 10.63
CA THR A 67 -42.18 -17.78 11.40
C THR A 67 -41.29 -18.09 12.60
N ALA A 68 -41.17 -19.36 13.02
CA ALA A 68 -40.51 -19.72 14.28
C ALA A 68 -38.98 -19.55 14.24
N ASN A 69 -38.38 -19.49 13.05
CA ASN A 69 -36.93 -19.43 12.84
C ASN A 69 -36.46 -18.20 12.02
N ILE A 70 -37.31 -17.21 11.79
CA ILE A 70 -36.96 -16.04 10.98
C ILE A 70 -35.94 -15.17 11.71
N GLN A 71 -36.19 -14.85 12.99
CA GLN A 71 -35.34 -13.92 13.75
C GLN A 71 -33.86 -14.36 13.85
N PRO A 72 -33.51 -15.60 14.23
CA PRO A 72 -32.10 -16.02 14.29
C PRO A 72 -31.43 -16.06 12.91
N LYS A 73 -32.17 -16.41 11.84
CA LYS A 73 -31.66 -16.35 10.46
C LYS A 73 -31.41 -14.91 10.00
N LEU A 74 -32.29 -13.98 10.34
CA LEU A 74 -32.13 -12.56 10.04
C LEU A 74 -30.91 -11.97 10.74
N THR A 75 -30.69 -12.33 12.02
CA THR A 75 -29.49 -11.92 12.78
C THR A 75 -28.21 -12.41 12.14
N LYS A 76 -28.19 -13.66 11.63
CA LYS A 76 -27.04 -14.22 10.92
C LYS A 76 -26.74 -13.46 9.62
N ILE A 77 -27.77 -13.19 8.82
CA ILE A 77 -27.64 -12.40 7.58
C ILE A 77 -27.12 -10.99 7.87
N HIS A 78 -27.67 -10.33 8.89
CA HIS A 78 -27.19 -9.01 9.33
C HIS A 78 -25.70 -9.06 9.69
N GLN A 79 -25.26 -10.09 10.43
CA GLN A 79 -23.85 -10.26 10.80
C GLN A 79 -22.96 -10.44 9.56
N GLN A 80 -23.37 -11.28 8.60
CA GLN A 80 -22.64 -11.50 7.34
C GLN A 80 -22.53 -10.20 6.52
N MET A 81 -23.61 -9.42 6.45
CA MET A 81 -23.62 -8.13 5.75
C MET A 81 -22.67 -7.11 6.41
N VAL A 82 -22.65 -7.05 7.74
CA VAL A 82 -21.73 -6.17 8.49
C VAL A 82 -20.27 -6.57 8.28
N THR A 83 -19.97 -7.88 8.23
CA THR A 83 -18.62 -8.38 7.93
C THR A 83 -18.21 -8.03 6.50
N SER A 84 -19.05 -8.32 5.51
CA SER A 84 -18.76 -8.03 4.10
C SER A 84 -18.57 -6.52 3.84
N LEU A 85 -19.31 -5.66 4.55
CA LEU A 85 -19.10 -4.21 4.53
C LEU A 85 -17.77 -3.78 5.16
N HIS A 86 -17.32 -4.45 6.22
CA HIS A 86 -16.01 -4.22 6.82
C HIS A 86 -14.89 -4.59 5.85
N ASP A 87 -15.02 -5.73 5.18
CA ASP A 87 -14.04 -6.23 4.22
C ASP A 87 -13.97 -5.29 3.01
N LEU A 88 -15.12 -4.90 2.43
CA LEU A 88 -15.18 -3.89 1.37
C LEU A 88 -14.50 -2.57 1.76
N ARG A 89 -14.74 -2.11 2.99
CA ARG A 89 -14.14 -0.87 3.48
C ARG A 89 -12.63 -1.00 3.64
N ALA A 90 -12.14 -2.16 4.09
CA ALA A 90 -10.72 -2.46 4.15
C ALA A 90 -10.08 -2.50 2.75
N TYR A 91 -10.76 -3.08 1.76
CA TYR A 91 -10.30 -3.08 0.36
C TYR A 91 -10.24 -1.66 -0.21
N CYS A 92 -11.28 -0.84 -0.01
CA CYS A 92 -11.29 0.55 -0.45
C CYS A 92 -10.24 1.41 0.26
N GLU A 93 -9.90 1.12 1.53
CA GLU A 93 -8.80 1.81 2.23
C GLU A 93 -7.41 1.48 1.64
N ASN A 94 -7.23 0.33 0.98
CA ASN A 94 -6.01 0.00 0.23
C ASN A 94 -5.92 0.75 -1.12
N LEU A 95 -7.06 1.19 -1.65
CA LEU A 95 -7.20 1.90 -2.93
C LEU A 95 -7.28 3.41 -2.72
N LYS A 96 -6.12 4.05 -2.51
CA LYS A 96 -5.98 5.50 -2.23
C LYS A 96 -6.89 5.96 -1.07
N PRO A 97 -6.36 6.14 0.14
CA PRO A 97 -7.18 6.38 1.32
C PRO A 97 -8.07 7.61 1.13
N PRO A 98 -9.40 7.49 1.22
CA PRO A 98 -10.31 8.64 1.08
C PRO A 98 -10.01 9.75 2.11
N LEU A 99 -9.38 9.37 3.23
CA LEU A 99 -8.95 10.29 4.28
C LEU A 99 -7.77 11.17 3.86
N LEU A 100 -6.89 10.68 2.98
CA LEU A 100 -5.76 11.44 2.47
C LEU A 100 -6.27 12.62 1.62
N ASP A 101 -7.25 12.35 0.77
CA ASP A 101 -7.86 13.34 -0.13
C ASP A 101 -8.78 14.34 0.60
N THR A 102 -9.25 14.03 1.82
CA THR A 102 -10.22 14.87 2.55
C THR A 102 -9.67 15.58 3.79
N LEU A 103 -8.71 14.96 4.50
CA LEU A 103 -8.15 15.49 5.75
C LEU A 103 -6.62 15.66 5.71
N GLY A 104 -5.96 15.22 4.65
CA GLY A 104 -4.50 15.32 4.49
C GLY A 104 -3.70 14.21 5.18
N LEU A 105 -2.38 14.22 4.93
CA LEU A 105 -1.44 13.16 5.32
C LEU A 105 -1.40 12.90 6.83
N ASN A 106 -1.19 13.93 7.65
CA ASN A 106 -1.07 13.75 9.10
C ASN A 106 -2.31 13.07 9.70
N ALA A 107 -3.52 13.52 9.31
CA ALA A 107 -4.76 12.92 9.81
C ALA A 107 -4.93 11.46 9.34
N ALA A 108 -4.53 11.16 8.10
CA ALA A 108 -4.55 9.81 7.55
C ALA A 108 -3.60 8.87 8.29
N LEU A 109 -2.35 9.29 8.53
CA LEU A 109 -1.35 8.54 9.28
C LEU A 109 -1.79 8.33 10.73
N GLU A 110 -2.28 9.36 11.40
CA GLU A 110 -2.81 9.29 12.77
C GLU A 110 -3.92 8.25 12.91
N LYS A 111 -4.87 8.25 11.98
CA LYS A 111 -5.95 7.24 11.98
C LYS A 111 -5.40 5.84 11.74
N PHE A 112 -4.44 5.70 10.83
CA PHE A 112 -3.84 4.40 10.52
C PHE A 112 -3.04 3.84 11.70
N ILE A 113 -2.19 4.66 12.33
CA ILE A 113 -1.40 4.29 13.51
C ILE A 113 -2.30 3.84 14.66
N ARG A 114 -3.41 4.54 14.93
CA ARG A 114 -4.38 4.08 15.94
C ARG A 114 -4.89 2.67 15.68
N LYS A 115 -5.23 2.35 14.42
CA LYS A 115 -5.66 0.98 14.05
C LYS A 115 -4.54 -0.04 14.23
N VAL A 116 -3.29 0.33 13.97
CA VAL A 116 -2.14 -0.55 14.18
C VAL A 116 -1.96 -0.83 15.67
N ILE A 117 -2.01 0.20 16.52
CA ILE A 117 -1.90 0.07 17.99
C ILE A 117 -2.98 -0.87 18.53
N GLU A 118 -4.23 -0.74 18.08
CA GLU A 118 -5.33 -1.61 18.50
C GLU A 118 -5.13 -3.09 18.13
N ARG A 119 -4.35 -3.37 17.09
CA ARG A 119 -4.11 -4.72 16.55
C ARG A 119 -2.75 -5.31 16.95
N SER A 120 -1.82 -4.47 17.40
CA SER A 120 -0.44 -4.86 17.67
C SER A 120 -0.28 -5.47 19.05
N ASN A 121 0.60 -6.46 19.15
CA ASN A 121 1.09 -7.00 20.43
C ASN A 121 2.42 -6.36 20.89
N PHE A 122 2.85 -5.30 20.21
CA PHE A 122 4.08 -4.56 20.49
C PHE A 122 3.75 -3.13 20.92
N VAL A 123 4.72 -2.48 21.59
CA VAL A 123 4.66 -1.05 21.87
C VAL A 123 5.09 -0.28 20.62
N LEU A 124 4.21 0.58 20.11
CA LEU A 124 4.51 1.46 18.97
C LEU A 124 4.88 2.87 19.46
N ILE A 125 6.11 3.29 19.17
CA ILE A 125 6.62 4.63 19.43
C ILE A 125 6.65 5.36 18.09
N TYR A 126 6.08 6.57 18.03
CA TYR A 126 6.04 7.31 16.77
C TYR A 126 6.13 8.82 16.95
N THR A 127 6.54 9.49 15.88
CA THR A 127 6.50 10.94 15.73
C THR A 127 6.17 11.26 14.29
N ILE A 128 5.20 12.13 14.05
CA ILE A 128 4.81 12.55 12.70
C ILE A 128 4.90 14.07 12.65
N ASP A 129 5.97 14.56 12.06
CA ASP A 129 6.10 15.98 11.76
C ASP A 129 5.04 16.39 10.73
N ARG A 130 4.67 17.67 10.76
CA ARG A 130 3.75 18.21 9.76
C ARG A 130 4.55 18.54 8.51
N LEU A 131 4.16 17.94 7.40
CA LEU A 131 4.81 18.19 6.11
C LEU A 131 3.96 19.12 5.26
N TYR A 132 4.64 20.01 4.54
CA TYR A 132 4.05 20.88 3.54
C TYR A 132 4.69 20.58 2.19
N LEU A 133 4.26 19.48 1.57
CA LEU A 133 4.74 19.06 0.25
C LEU A 133 3.85 19.66 -0.85
N GLU A 134 4.48 20.19 -1.89
CA GLU A 134 3.84 20.68 -3.11
C GLU A 134 3.30 19.52 -3.97
N ASP A 135 4.02 18.39 -4.02
CA ASP A 135 3.58 17.21 -4.77
C ASP A 135 2.70 16.27 -3.93
N GLU A 136 1.39 16.31 -4.15
CA GLU A 136 0.43 15.42 -3.47
C GLU A 136 0.71 13.92 -3.67
N ARG A 137 1.45 13.54 -4.72
CA ARG A 137 1.86 12.15 -4.95
C ARG A 137 2.85 11.67 -3.88
N MET A 138 3.65 12.58 -3.31
CA MET A 138 4.53 12.27 -2.18
C MET A 138 3.74 11.96 -0.91
N ASN A 139 2.63 12.66 -0.66
CA ASN A 139 1.73 12.35 0.46
C ASN A 139 1.18 10.91 0.36
N LEU A 140 0.76 10.48 -0.84
CA LEU A 140 0.28 9.11 -1.06
C LEU A 140 1.41 8.09 -0.90
N MET A 141 2.61 8.40 -1.40
CA MET A 141 3.79 7.55 -1.23
C MET A 141 4.11 7.35 0.26
N ILE A 142 4.21 8.43 1.05
CA ILE A 142 4.48 8.35 2.49
C ILE A 142 3.45 7.46 3.19
N TYR A 143 2.17 7.66 2.89
CA TYR A 143 1.12 6.84 3.46
C TYR A 143 1.31 5.35 3.16
N ARG A 144 1.62 5.00 1.90
CA ARG A 144 1.89 3.61 1.50
C ARG A 144 3.13 3.03 2.16
N LEU A 145 4.19 3.82 2.34
CA LEU A 145 5.39 3.40 3.06
C LEU A 145 5.06 3.07 4.52
N PHE A 146 4.30 3.92 5.20
CA PHE A 146 3.82 3.65 6.56
C PHE A 146 2.98 2.38 6.64
N GLN A 147 2.08 2.16 5.68
CA GLN A 147 1.29 0.93 5.62
C GLN A 147 2.16 -0.31 5.51
N GLU A 148 3.10 -0.32 4.57
CA GLU A 148 3.96 -1.47 4.32
C GLU A 148 4.86 -1.77 5.53
N LEU A 149 5.51 -0.74 6.08
CA LEU A 149 6.39 -0.87 7.25
C LEU A 149 5.64 -1.42 8.48
N LEU A 150 4.48 -0.85 8.81
CA LEU A 150 3.71 -1.28 9.98
C LEU A 150 2.99 -2.62 9.76
N ASN A 151 2.58 -2.94 8.54
CA ASN A 151 2.05 -4.28 8.22
C ASN A 151 3.15 -5.34 8.31
N ASN A 152 4.37 -5.04 7.87
CA ASN A 152 5.51 -5.93 8.03
C ASN A 152 5.81 -6.18 9.52
N ALA A 153 5.74 -5.14 10.35
CA ALA A 153 5.85 -5.29 11.80
C ALA A 153 4.77 -6.22 12.37
N LEU A 154 3.50 -5.99 12.02
CA LEU A 154 2.37 -6.80 12.50
C LEU A 154 2.46 -8.28 12.09
N LYS A 155 2.91 -8.56 10.87
CA LYS A 155 2.89 -9.92 10.30
C LYS A 155 4.18 -10.71 10.54
N HIS A 156 5.32 -10.04 10.60
CA HIS A 156 6.61 -10.70 10.43
C HIS A 156 7.65 -10.39 11.50
N SER A 157 7.59 -9.24 12.20
CA SER A 157 8.69 -8.86 13.09
C SER A 157 8.75 -9.70 14.37
N TYR A 158 7.60 -10.12 14.91
CA TYR A 158 7.51 -10.65 16.29
C TYR A 158 8.22 -9.75 17.33
N ALA A 159 8.29 -8.44 17.05
CA ALA A 159 8.92 -7.45 17.90
C ALA A 159 8.12 -7.22 19.18
N THR A 160 8.78 -6.72 20.22
CA THR A 160 8.12 -6.17 21.41
C THR A 160 8.01 -4.64 21.36
N THR A 161 8.88 -4.00 20.57
CA THR A 161 8.90 -2.55 20.35
C THR A 161 9.13 -2.24 18.88
N VAL A 162 8.33 -1.33 18.35
CA VAL A 162 8.45 -0.78 17.00
C VAL A 162 8.49 0.74 17.11
N GLU A 163 9.40 1.37 16.38
CA GLU A 163 9.60 2.82 16.30
C GLU A 163 9.40 3.26 14.85
N ILE A 164 8.59 4.28 14.61
CA ILE A 164 8.43 4.89 13.29
C ILE A 164 8.32 6.41 13.37
N HIS A 165 9.18 7.12 12.65
CA HIS A 165 9.23 8.58 12.67
C HIS A 165 9.15 9.14 11.25
N LEU A 166 8.29 10.12 11.05
CA LEU A 166 8.28 10.99 9.87
C LEU A 166 8.82 12.35 10.29
N ARG A 167 9.89 12.81 9.63
CA ARG A 167 10.55 14.07 9.93
C ARG A 167 10.52 14.99 8.71
N GLU A 168 10.21 16.26 8.96
CA GLU A 168 10.38 17.31 7.98
C GLU A 168 11.87 17.60 7.80
N MET A 169 12.30 17.80 6.55
CA MET A 169 13.62 18.28 6.20
C MET A 169 13.48 19.58 5.41
N ASP A 170 14.52 20.43 5.42
CA ASP A 170 14.52 21.71 4.71
C ASP A 170 14.14 21.59 3.22
N ASP A 171 14.43 20.43 2.61
CA ASP A 171 14.18 20.11 1.22
C ASP A 171 13.41 18.80 1.04
N GLY A 172 12.53 18.39 1.96
CA GLY A 172 11.71 17.18 1.79
C GLY A 172 11.38 16.46 3.10
N PHE A 173 11.57 15.14 3.14
CA PHE A 173 11.24 14.36 4.34
C PHE A 173 12.18 13.16 4.57
N GLU A 174 12.21 12.72 5.83
CA GLU A 174 12.87 11.49 6.27
C GLU A 174 11.86 10.57 6.99
N ILE A 175 11.88 9.27 6.65
CA ILE A 175 11.20 8.23 7.42
C ILE A 175 12.26 7.34 8.07
N ILE A 176 12.16 7.15 9.38
CA ILE A 176 12.96 6.19 10.14
C ILE A 176 12.03 5.13 10.71
N TYR A 177 12.30 3.88 10.40
CA TYR A 177 11.64 2.72 10.99
C TYR A 177 12.67 1.84 11.70
N LYS A 178 12.30 1.36 12.88
CA LYS A 178 13.11 0.41 13.65
C LYS A 178 12.22 -0.56 14.41
N ASP A 179 12.55 -1.85 14.38
CA ASP A 179 11.97 -2.83 15.28
C ASP A 179 13.06 -3.67 15.95
N ASN A 180 12.72 -4.29 17.08
CA ASN A 180 13.58 -5.22 17.81
C ASN A 180 13.18 -6.69 17.62
N GLY A 181 12.59 -7.00 16.45
CA GLY A 181 12.04 -8.31 16.13
C GLY A 181 13.10 -9.35 15.76
N VAL A 182 12.62 -10.42 15.12
CA VAL A 182 13.46 -11.54 14.65
C VAL A 182 14.45 -11.13 13.56
N GLY A 183 14.24 -9.99 12.91
CA GLY A 183 15.05 -9.54 11.79
C GLY A 183 15.11 -10.55 10.64
N CYS A 184 15.97 -10.29 9.66
CA CYS A 184 16.16 -11.16 8.51
C CYS A 184 17.52 -10.94 7.88
N ASN A 185 17.98 -11.93 7.11
CA ASN A 185 19.18 -11.76 6.29
C ASN A 185 18.82 -10.99 5.02
N ILE A 186 19.48 -9.84 4.80
CA ILE A 186 19.25 -9.01 3.61
C ILE A 186 19.53 -9.77 2.31
N GLY A 187 20.51 -10.68 2.32
CA GLY A 187 20.78 -11.52 1.15
C GLY A 187 19.58 -12.36 0.74
N ASP A 188 18.83 -12.88 1.71
CA ASP A 188 17.64 -13.71 1.45
C ASP A 188 16.46 -12.85 0.98
N ILE A 189 16.35 -11.60 1.42
CA ILE A 189 15.34 -10.64 0.92
C ILE A 189 15.56 -10.36 -0.57
N ILE A 190 16.82 -10.16 -0.97
CA ILE A 190 17.18 -9.86 -2.36
C ILE A 190 16.91 -11.07 -3.26
N VAL A 191 17.18 -12.28 -2.76
CA VAL A 191 16.96 -13.53 -3.52
C VAL A 191 15.48 -13.93 -3.57
N SER A 192 14.71 -13.62 -2.53
CA SER A 192 13.28 -13.97 -2.44
C SER A 192 12.34 -13.00 -3.17
N GLU A 193 12.87 -11.93 -3.79
CA GLU A 193 12.08 -10.90 -4.47
C GLU A 193 10.89 -10.45 -3.62
N SER A 194 11.13 -10.13 -2.34
CA SER A 194 10.04 -9.79 -1.44
C SER A 194 9.30 -8.55 -1.98
N MET A 195 8.08 -8.77 -2.47
CA MET A 195 7.33 -7.76 -3.23
C MET A 195 7.11 -6.48 -2.43
N GLY A 196 6.99 -6.59 -1.10
CA GLY A 196 6.83 -5.46 -0.19
C GLY A 196 8.04 -4.53 -0.15
N ILE A 197 9.24 -5.08 0.13
CA ILE A 197 10.48 -4.28 0.25
C ILE A 197 10.90 -3.75 -1.12
N GLN A 198 10.82 -4.58 -2.16
CA GLN A 198 11.13 -4.14 -3.52
C GLN A 198 10.18 -3.01 -3.96
N GLY A 199 8.88 -3.15 -3.70
CA GLY A 199 7.90 -2.11 -4.00
C GLY A 199 8.17 -0.81 -3.24
N MET A 200 8.66 -0.87 -1.99
CA MET A 200 9.09 0.34 -1.26
C MET A 200 10.31 0.99 -1.93
N GLN A 201 11.33 0.20 -2.28
CA GLN A 201 12.55 0.69 -2.93
C GLN A 201 12.24 1.35 -4.28
N GLU A 202 11.42 0.72 -5.12
CA GLU A 202 11.02 1.24 -6.43
C GLU A 202 10.25 2.56 -6.29
N ARG A 203 9.29 2.64 -5.35
CA ARG A 203 8.53 3.88 -5.11
C ARG A 203 9.43 5.01 -4.64
N VAL A 204 10.33 4.77 -3.68
CA VAL A 204 11.28 5.78 -3.20
C VAL A 204 12.18 6.24 -4.33
N LYS A 205 12.68 5.31 -5.15
CA LYS A 205 13.51 5.63 -6.31
C LYS A 205 12.78 6.45 -7.38
N ALA A 206 11.47 6.25 -7.55
CA ALA A 206 10.64 7.02 -8.49
C ALA A 206 10.52 8.51 -8.12
N PHE A 207 10.79 8.88 -6.86
CA PHE A 207 10.87 10.26 -6.39
C PHE A 207 12.32 10.68 -6.13
N ASN A 208 13.29 10.02 -6.78
CA ASN A 208 14.73 10.27 -6.61
C ASN A 208 15.20 10.20 -5.14
N GLY A 209 14.51 9.41 -4.32
CA GLY A 209 14.84 9.21 -2.92
C GLY A 209 15.90 8.13 -2.68
N GLU A 210 16.42 8.12 -1.46
CA GLU A 210 17.36 7.14 -0.93
C GLU A 210 16.63 6.16 -0.01
N PHE A 211 16.87 4.86 -0.19
CA PHE A 211 16.34 3.80 0.66
C PHE A 211 17.50 2.99 1.24
N HIS A 212 17.61 2.99 2.57
CA HIS A 212 18.59 2.22 3.31
C HIS A 212 17.89 1.22 4.23
N ILE A 213 18.38 -0.01 4.21
CA ILE A 213 17.87 -1.12 5.02
C ILE A 213 19.05 -1.82 5.69
N ASN A 214 18.91 -2.07 6.99
CA ASN A 214 19.82 -2.89 7.78
C ASN A 214 18.99 -3.86 8.62
N SER A 215 19.31 -5.15 8.56
CA SER A 215 18.67 -6.17 9.39
C SER A 215 19.63 -7.34 9.56
N GLN A 216 19.59 -7.94 10.75
CA GLN A 216 20.27 -9.19 11.06
C GLN A 216 19.33 -10.08 11.85
N ILE A 217 19.54 -11.39 11.75
CA ILE A 217 18.75 -12.39 12.49
C ILE A 217 18.90 -12.12 13.99
N ASN A 218 17.78 -11.95 14.67
CA ASN A 218 17.61 -11.61 16.09
C ASN A 218 18.07 -10.19 16.52
N GLU A 219 18.38 -9.29 15.58
CA GLU A 219 18.70 -7.89 15.89
C GLU A 219 17.61 -6.91 15.42
N GLY A 220 16.51 -7.44 14.87
CA GLY A 220 15.42 -6.66 14.32
C GLY A 220 15.76 -6.05 12.96
N MET A 221 15.11 -4.93 12.65
CA MET A 221 15.18 -4.28 11.35
C MET A 221 15.25 -2.76 11.53
N PHE A 222 16.08 -2.14 10.70
CA PHE A 222 16.20 -0.70 10.58
C PHE A 222 16.03 -0.31 9.11
N ILE A 223 15.13 0.63 8.84
CA ILE A 223 14.93 1.22 7.52
C ILE A 223 15.00 2.74 7.67
N ARG A 224 15.75 3.38 6.76
CA ARG A 224 15.81 4.83 6.62
C ARG A 224 15.50 5.20 5.18
N ILE A 225 14.56 6.11 5.00
CA ILE A 225 14.12 6.61 3.70
C ILE A 225 14.26 8.11 3.71
N THR A 226 14.90 8.68 2.69
CA THR A 226 15.04 10.13 2.53
C THR A 226 14.57 10.50 1.14
N VAL A 227 13.69 11.48 1.03
CA VAL A 227 13.24 11.98 -0.27
C VAL A 227 13.30 13.49 -0.25
N LYS A 228 13.92 14.07 -1.28
CA LYS A 228 14.04 15.50 -1.44
C LYS A 228 12.95 16.02 -2.37
N GLU A 229 12.22 17.03 -1.93
CA GLU A 229 11.38 17.89 -2.73
C GLU A 229 12.27 18.94 -3.41
N GLY A 230 12.96 18.53 -4.47
CA GLY A 230 13.84 19.39 -5.26
C GLY A 230 13.10 20.10 -6.39
N SER A 231 13.40 21.39 -6.56
CA SER A 231 12.98 22.32 -7.62
C SER A 231 13.39 21.95 -9.05
N ASP A 232 13.73 20.68 -9.33
CA ASP A 232 14.18 20.21 -10.65
C ASP A 232 13.01 19.74 -11.54
N THR A 233 11.76 20.02 -11.13
CA THR A 233 10.59 19.86 -12.00
C THR A 233 10.35 21.05 -12.93
N LEU A 234 11.22 22.07 -12.91
CA LEU A 234 11.18 23.23 -13.78
C LEU A 234 12.53 23.41 -14.49
N ASP A 235 12.78 22.69 -15.59
CA ASP A 235 13.65 23.15 -16.70
C ASP A 235 13.68 22.14 -17.86
N TYR A 236 12.52 21.81 -18.44
CA TYR A 236 12.47 21.20 -19.79
C TYR A 236 11.68 22.01 -20.83
N ASP A 237 11.08 23.14 -20.45
CA ASP A 237 10.26 23.98 -21.35
C ASP A 237 10.88 25.38 -21.63
N ALA A 238 12.20 25.54 -21.48
CA ALA A 238 12.86 26.84 -21.68
C ALA A 238 13.83 26.91 -22.87
N HIS A 239 13.84 25.96 -23.81
CA HIS A 239 14.63 26.12 -25.06
C HIS A 239 13.84 25.65 -26.30
N SER A 240 12.93 26.50 -26.74
CA SER A 240 12.45 26.56 -28.13
C SER A 240 12.01 27.99 -28.43
N GLY A 241 12.99 28.88 -28.54
CA GLY A 241 12.88 30.14 -29.27
C GLY A 241 13.41 29.96 -30.68
#